data_AF-A0A5C7CAX2-F1
#
_entry.id   AF-A0A5C7CAX2-F1
#
_cell.length_a   1.000
_cell.length_b   1.000
_cell.length_c   1.000
_cell.angle_alpha   90.00
_cell.angle_beta   90.00
_cell.angle_gamma   90.00
#
_symmetry.space_group_name_H-M   'P 1'
#
loop_
_entity.id
_entity.type
_entity.pdbx_description
1 polymer ?
#
loop_
_entity_poly.entity_id
_entity_poly.type
_entity_poly.pdbx_seq_one_letter_code
_entity_poly.pdbx_strand_id
1 'polypeptide(L)'
;MMRKHVNHALRMGLLCLLALSAAACQSQKSGKPAVNTKNQVVQPPSEEALRKQREAEQLQQCQQQLGALRAIDEKQYQRYKQAFDSLMSGASQYASLRARVNGDTQATVDALYRYKVNYLCAGVNQAVLTGLADRGEQIK
;
A
#
# COMPACT_ATOMS: atom_id res chain seq x y z
N MET A 1 -0.74 -12.36 49.67
CA MET A 1 -1.97 -11.55 49.79
C MET A 1 -2.24 -10.71 48.52
N MET A 2 -2.15 -11.31 47.31
CA MET A 2 -2.12 -10.56 46.03
C MET A 2 -3.21 -10.96 45.01
N ARG A 3 -4.09 -11.92 45.32
CA ARG A 3 -5.03 -12.49 44.36
C ARG A 3 -6.30 -11.65 44.11
N LYS A 4 -6.60 -10.66 44.96
CA LYS A 4 -7.84 -9.86 44.89
C LYS A 4 -7.75 -8.65 43.96
N HIS A 5 -6.55 -8.12 43.71
CA HIS A 5 -6.36 -6.89 42.92
C HIS A 5 -6.45 -7.11 41.40
N VAL A 6 -6.12 -8.31 40.91
CA VAL A 6 -6.12 -8.63 39.47
C VAL A 6 -7.53 -8.65 38.89
N ASN A 7 -8.52 -9.13 39.63
CA ASN A 7 -9.92 -9.20 39.16
C ASN A 7 -10.64 -7.84 39.19
N HIS A 8 -10.17 -6.88 39.98
CA HIS A 8 -10.73 -5.52 39.99
C HIS A 8 -10.18 -4.65 38.86
N ALA A 9 -8.89 -4.80 38.52
CA ALA A 9 -8.29 -4.12 37.38
C ALA A 9 -8.92 -4.60 36.05
N LEU A 10 -9.21 -5.89 35.91
CA LEU A 10 -9.84 -6.46 34.72
C LEU A 10 -11.32 -6.02 34.54
N ARG A 11 -12.06 -5.83 35.64
CA ARG A 11 -13.45 -5.34 35.61
C ARG A 11 -13.57 -3.84 35.34
N MET A 12 -12.60 -3.03 35.77
CA MET A 12 -12.60 -1.58 35.50
C MET A 12 -12.13 -1.23 34.07
N GLY A 13 -11.32 -2.09 33.42
CA GLY A 13 -10.93 -1.92 32.02
C GLY A 13 -12.06 -2.18 31.01
N LEU A 14 -13.03 -3.03 31.37
CA LEU A 14 -14.13 -3.42 30.48
C LEU A 14 -15.30 -2.41 30.46
N LEU A 15 -15.34 -1.47 31.42
CA LEU A 15 -16.40 -0.46 31.55
C LEU A 15 -16.06 0.91 30.94
N CYS A 16 -14.81 1.14 30.51
CA CYS A 16 -14.38 2.41 29.88
C CYS A 16 -14.45 2.43 28.34
N LEU A 17 -14.88 1.34 27.68
CA LEU A 17 -14.86 1.22 26.21
C LEU A 17 -16.21 1.49 25.51
N LEU A 18 -17.22 2.03 26.21
CA LEU A 18 -18.58 2.20 25.68
C LEU A 18 -19.10 3.65 25.63
N ALA A 19 -18.25 4.68 25.77
CA ALA A 19 -18.71 6.05 25.96
C ALA A 19 -18.12 7.13 25.02
N LEU A 20 -17.77 6.80 23.76
CA LEU A 20 -17.47 7.84 22.76
C LEU A 20 -18.06 7.51 21.39
N SER A 21 -19.38 7.64 21.27
CA SER A 21 -20.09 7.68 20.00
C SER A 21 -21.25 8.68 20.06
N ALA A 22 -20.95 9.96 19.80
CA ALA A 22 -21.88 10.93 19.19
C ALA A 22 -21.19 12.30 18.99
N ALA A 23 -20.40 12.44 17.91
CA ALA A 23 -20.17 13.75 17.31
C ALA A 23 -21.16 13.88 16.14
N ALA A 24 -22.30 14.49 16.40
CA ALA A 24 -23.28 14.83 15.38
C ALA A 24 -22.78 16.04 14.57
N CYS A 25 -22.43 15.84 13.30
CA CYS A 25 -22.18 16.93 12.36
C CYS A 25 -23.52 17.54 11.92
N GLN A 26 -23.79 18.77 12.36
CA GLN A 26 -24.92 19.59 11.89
C GLN A 26 -24.48 20.35 10.64
N SER A 27 -24.76 19.80 9.44
CA SER A 27 -24.53 20.50 8.17
C SER A 27 -25.67 21.49 7.90
N GLN A 28 -25.34 22.78 7.96
CA GLN A 28 -26.23 23.90 7.74
C GLN A 28 -26.62 24.00 6.25
N LYS A 29 -27.93 23.93 5.97
CA LYS A 29 -28.53 24.31 4.69
C LYS A 29 -28.55 25.83 4.56
N SER A 30 -27.92 26.38 3.53
CA SER A 30 -28.18 27.74 3.05
C SER A 30 -28.37 27.73 1.52
N GLY A 31 -29.40 28.46 1.08
CA GLY A 31 -29.97 28.44 -0.26
C GLY A 31 -29.15 29.15 -1.36
N LYS A 32 -29.58 28.87 -2.59
CA LYS A 32 -29.04 29.24 -3.92
C LYS A 32 -29.10 30.77 -4.20
N PRO A 33 -28.41 31.34 -5.23
CA PRO A 33 -28.78 31.15 -6.64
C PRO A 33 -27.62 30.90 -7.66
N ALA A 34 -27.92 30.02 -8.61
CA ALA A 34 -27.43 29.86 -9.99
C ALA A 34 -26.12 30.54 -10.46
N VAL A 35 -25.07 29.73 -10.63
CA VAL A 35 -24.08 29.87 -11.71
C VAL A 35 -24.11 28.58 -12.52
N ASN A 36 -24.24 28.73 -13.84
CA ASN A 36 -24.26 27.66 -14.82
C ASN A 36 -22.87 27.02 -14.94
N THR A 37 -22.51 26.16 -13.98
CA THR A 37 -21.34 25.30 -14.07
C THR A 37 -21.84 23.91 -14.47
N LYS A 38 -21.47 23.51 -15.69
CA LYS A 38 -21.58 22.16 -16.24
C LYS A 38 -21.37 21.13 -15.12
N ASN A 39 -22.47 20.51 -14.66
CA ASN A 39 -22.45 19.45 -13.65
C ASN A 39 -21.62 18.27 -14.19
N GLN A 40 -20.32 18.28 -13.94
CA GLN A 40 -19.57 17.05 -13.85
C GLN A 40 -19.96 16.45 -12.51
N VAL A 41 -20.89 15.50 -12.55
CA VAL A 41 -21.09 14.56 -11.46
C VAL A 41 -19.76 13.83 -11.31
N VAL A 42 -18.95 14.25 -10.34
CA VAL A 42 -17.76 13.53 -9.91
C VAL A 42 -18.28 12.28 -9.20
N GLN A 43 -18.52 11.23 -9.99
CA GLN A 43 -18.78 9.90 -9.45
C GLN A 43 -17.53 9.51 -8.64
N PRO A 44 -17.67 9.05 -7.38
CA PRO A 44 -16.52 8.55 -6.64
C PRO A 44 -15.82 7.45 -7.45
N PRO A 45 -14.48 7.43 -7.48
CA PRO A 45 -13.74 6.43 -8.25
C PRO A 45 -14.12 5.01 -7.80
N SER A 46 -14.23 4.09 -8.75
CA SER A 46 -14.52 2.69 -8.42
C SER A 46 -13.42 2.11 -7.54
N GLU A 47 -13.77 1.11 -6.73
CA GLU A 47 -12.78 0.39 -5.90
C GLU A 47 -11.64 -0.17 -6.74
N GLU A 48 -11.93 -0.62 -7.97
CA GLU A 48 -10.93 -1.09 -8.91
C GLU A 48 -9.97 0.01 -9.36
N ALA A 49 -10.49 1.22 -9.67
CA ALA A 49 -9.65 2.35 -10.03
C ALA A 49 -8.74 2.77 -8.88
N LEU A 50 -9.27 2.83 -7.65
CA LEU A 50 -8.49 3.12 -6.45
C LEU A 50 -7.40 2.07 -6.18
N ARG A 51 -7.71 0.78 -6.40
CA ARG A 51 -6.72 -0.30 -6.27
C ARG A 51 -5.60 -0.14 -7.29
N LYS A 52 -5.92 0.08 -8.56
CA LYS A 52 -4.92 0.30 -9.62
C LYS A 52 -4.04 1.52 -9.32
N GLN A 53 -4.62 2.59 -8.81
CA GLN A 53 -3.86 3.77 -8.38
C GLN A 53 -2.87 3.43 -7.28
N ARG A 54 -3.31 2.75 -6.21
CA ARG A 54 -2.41 2.34 -5.12
C ARG A 54 -1.30 1.40 -5.60
N GLU A 55 -1.64 0.43 -6.46
CA GLU A 55 -0.67 -0.49 -7.05
C GLU A 55 0.40 0.27 -7.88
N ALA A 56 0.00 1.31 -8.62
CA ALA A 56 0.94 2.16 -9.36
C ALA A 56 1.83 3.02 -8.44
N GLU A 57 1.26 3.63 -7.40
CA GLU A 57 2.01 4.42 -6.41
C GLU A 57 3.05 3.56 -5.67
N GLN A 58 2.66 2.34 -5.27
CA GLN A 58 3.57 1.37 -4.65
C GLN A 58 4.72 0.97 -5.57
N LEU A 59 4.43 0.73 -6.86
CA LEU A 59 5.46 0.40 -7.84
C LEU A 59 6.44 1.57 -8.05
N GLN A 60 5.94 2.81 -8.11
CA GLN A 60 6.79 3.99 -8.23
C GLN A 60 7.71 4.15 -7.02
N GLN A 61 7.18 3.99 -5.80
CA GLN A 61 8.00 4.03 -4.58
C GLN A 61 9.07 2.94 -4.60
N CYS A 62 8.72 1.72 -5.02
CA CYS A 62 9.67 0.62 -5.17
C CYS A 62 10.81 0.93 -6.14
N GLN A 63 10.52 1.58 -7.27
CA GLN A 63 11.54 2.03 -8.23
C GLN A 63 12.46 3.09 -7.61
N GLN A 64 11.93 4.03 -6.82
CA GLN A 64 12.72 5.02 -6.10
C GLN A 64 13.65 4.35 -5.07
N GLN A 65 13.14 3.39 -4.31
CA GLN A 65 13.92 2.62 -3.32
C GLN A 65 15.00 1.78 -4.00
N LEU A 66 14.69 1.16 -5.13
CA LEU A 66 15.69 0.46 -5.94
C LEU A 66 16.78 1.41 -6.46
N GLY A 67 16.42 2.62 -6.86
CA GLY A 67 17.37 3.67 -7.23
C GLY A 67 18.27 4.09 -6.07
N ALA A 68 17.71 4.28 -4.87
CA ALA A 68 18.46 4.58 -3.66
C ALA A 68 19.43 3.44 -3.29
N LEU A 69 18.98 2.19 -3.45
CA LEU A 69 19.79 1.00 -3.15
C LEU A 69 21.11 0.98 -3.92
N ARG A 70 21.16 1.52 -5.15
CA ARG A 70 22.41 1.63 -5.93
C ARG A 70 23.50 2.38 -5.16
N ALA A 71 23.13 3.49 -4.53
CA ALA A 71 24.06 4.28 -3.74
C ALA A 71 24.36 3.67 -2.36
N ILE A 72 23.60 2.66 -1.93
CA ILE A 72 23.69 2.00 -0.61
C ILE A 72 24.52 0.72 -0.68
N ASP A 73 24.10 -0.19 -1.55
CA ASP A 73 24.70 -1.50 -1.79
C ASP A 73 24.54 -1.85 -3.27
N GLU A 74 25.60 -1.60 -4.05
CA GLU A 74 25.63 -1.85 -5.50
C GLU A 74 25.38 -3.32 -5.84
N LYS A 75 25.86 -4.26 -5.01
CA LYS A 75 25.71 -5.70 -5.26
C LYS A 75 24.26 -6.13 -5.12
N GLN A 76 23.58 -5.67 -4.07
CA GLN A 76 22.16 -5.95 -3.87
C GLN A 76 21.31 -5.20 -4.90
N TYR A 77 21.67 -3.96 -5.26
CA TYR A 77 21.02 -3.24 -6.35
C TYR A 77 21.02 -4.04 -7.66
N GLN A 78 22.16 -4.55 -8.11
CA GLN A 78 22.24 -5.31 -9.37
C GLN A 78 21.33 -6.55 -9.34
N ARG A 79 21.32 -7.28 -8.21
CA ARG A 79 20.45 -8.45 -8.02
C ARG A 79 18.97 -8.09 -8.11
N TYR A 80 18.54 -7.08 -7.35
CA TYR A 80 17.14 -6.66 -7.36
C TYR A 80 16.72 -6.01 -8.68
N LYS A 81 17.63 -5.29 -9.35
CA LYS A 81 17.37 -4.70 -10.68
C LYS A 81 17.11 -5.76 -11.73
N GLN A 82 17.95 -6.81 -11.78
CA GLN A 82 17.74 -7.94 -12.69
C GLN A 82 16.41 -8.64 -12.42
N ALA A 83 16.07 -8.90 -11.16
CA ALA A 83 14.81 -9.52 -10.78
C ALA A 83 13.60 -8.62 -11.12
N PHE A 84 13.71 -7.31 -10.91
CA PHE A 84 12.70 -6.32 -11.28
C PHE A 84 12.45 -6.31 -12.79
N ASP A 85 13.51 -6.20 -13.59
CA ASP A 85 13.40 -6.16 -15.05
C ASP A 85 12.79 -7.45 -15.61
N SER A 86 13.21 -8.61 -15.08
CA SER A 86 12.64 -9.90 -15.46
C SER A 86 11.15 -10.00 -15.11
N LEU A 87 10.77 -9.53 -13.92
CA LEU A 87 9.37 -9.52 -13.48
C LEU A 87 8.50 -8.60 -14.36
N MET A 88 8.99 -7.39 -14.67
CA MET A 88 8.28 -6.44 -15.52
C MET A 88 8.15 -6.95 -16.95
N SER A 89 9.18 -7.60 -17.48
CA SER A 89 9.14 -8.25 -18.80
C SER A 89 8.13 -9.40 -18.83
N GLY A 90 8.04 -10.22 -17.79
CA GLY A 90 7.02 -11.26 -17.68
C GLY A 90 5.60 -10.68 -17.61
N ALA A 91 5.42 -9.61 -16.82
CA ALA A 91 4.13 -8.94 -16.68
C ALA A 91 3.66 -8.30 -18.00
N SER A 92 4.57 -7.69 -18.77
CA SER A 92 4.24 -7.10 -20.07
C SER A 92 3.85 -8.16 -21.12
N GLN A 93 4.56 -9.29 -21.13
CA GLN A 93 4.19 -10.44 -21.97
C GLN A 93 2.80 -10.96 -21.61
N TYR A 94 2.53 -11.16 -20.32
CA TYR A 94 1.19 -11.56 -19.87
C TYR A 94 0.12 -10.52 -20.24
N ALA A 95 0.39 -9.22 -20.12
CA ALA A 95 -0.55 -8.18 -20.50
C ALA A 95 -1.01 -8.30 -21.98
N SER A 96 -0.13 -8.73 -22.88
CA SER A 96 -0.46 -8.98 -24.28
C SER A 96 -1.39 -10.20 -24.51
N LEU A 97 -1.37 -11.16 -23.57
CA LEU A 97 -2.17 -12.39 -23.60
C LEU A 97 -3.44 -12.29 -22.76
N ARG A 98 -3.49 -11.35 -21.83
CA ARG A 98 -4.56 -11.21 -20.82
C ARG A 98 -5.95 -11.18 -21.43
N ALA A 99 -6.17 -10.42 -22.51
CA ALA A 99 -7.47 -10.34 -23.17
C ALA A 99 -7.86 -11.61 -23.97
N ARG A 100 -6.92 -12.55 -24.16
CA ARG A 100 -7.11 -13.79 -24.92
C ARG A 100 -7.46 -14.99 -24.04
N VAL A 101 -7.53 -14.80 -22.72
CA VAL A 101 -7.86 -15.85 -21.75
C VAL A 101 -9.15 -15.51 -20.99
N ASN A 102 -9.79 -16.52 -20.40
CA ASN A 102 -11.03 -16.35 -19.65
C ASN A 102 -10.83 -15.52 -18.36
N GLY A 103 -11.92 -15.03 -17.79
CA GLY A 103 -11.89 -14.14 -16.61
C GLY A 103 -11.19 -14.74 -15.39
N ASP A 104 -11.39 -16.04 -15.12
CA ASP A 104 -10.76 -16.73 -13.99
C ASP A 104 -9.24 -16.80 -14.14
N THR A 105 -8.76 -17.08 -15.36
CA THR A 105 -7.33 -17.08 -15.67
C THR A 105 -6.75 -15.67 -15.52
N GLN A 106 -7.48 -14.64 -15.98
CA GLN A 106 -7.04 -13.26 -15.81
C GLN A 106 -6.89 -12.91 -14.32
N ALA A 107 -7.92 -13.16 -13.52
CA ALA A 107 -7.93 -12.86 -12.10
C ALA A 107 -6.80 -13.57 -11.34
N THR A 108 -6.54 -14.84 -11.69
CA THR A 108 -5.49 -15.66 -11.07
C THR A 108 -4.09 -15.14 -11.40
N VAL A 109 -3.81 -14.89 -12.68
CA VAL A 109 -2.48 -14.45 -13.10
C VAL A 109 -2.22 -12.99 -12.71
N ASP A 110 -3.26 -12.14 -12.69
CA ASP A 110 -3.20 -10.81 -12.11
C ASP A 110 -2.79 -10.83 -10.63
N ALA A 111 -3.40 -11.72 -9.85
CA ALA A 111 -3.08 -11.87 -8.44
C ALA A 111 -1.63 -12.36 -8.25
N LEU A 112 -1.17 -13.28 -9.10
CA LEU A 112 0.22 -13.76 -9.10
C LEU A 112 1.20 -12.60 -9.34
N TYR A 113 1.00 -11.80 -10.38
CA TYR A 113 1.91 -10.69 -10.68
C TYR A 113 1.87 -9.60 -9.61
N ARG A 114 0.68 -9.27 -9.09
CA ARG A 114 0.56 -8.33 -7.96
C ARG A 114 1.35 -8.82 -6.75
N TYR A 115 1.21 -10.10 -6.39
CA TYR A 115 1.99 -10.69 -5.30
C TYR A 115 3.50 -10.62 -5.56
N LYS A 116 3.95 -11.03 -6.76
CA LYS A 116 5.37 -11.01 -7.11
C LYS A 116 5.99 -9.61 -7.03
N VAL A 117 5.27 -8.59 -7.50
CA VAL A 117 5.70 -7.18 -7.39
C VAL A 117 5.82 -6.78 -5.93
N ASN A 118 4.78 -7.02 -5.13
CA ASN A 118 4.79 -6.68 -3.71
C ASN A 118 5.93 -7.37 -2.96
N TYR A 119 6.16 -8.66 -3.22
CA TYR A 119 7.23 -9.43 -2.59
C TYR A 119 8.61 -8.89 -2.95
N LEU A 120 8.86 -8.63 -4.24
CA LEU A 120 10.12 -8.05 -4.69
C LEU A 120 10.37 -6.67 -4.05
N CYS A 121 9.35 -5.81 -4.05
CA CYS A 121 9.44 -4.46 -3.51
C CYS A 121 9.65 -4.44 -1.99
N ALA A 122 9.05 -5.38 -1.26
CA ALA A 122 9.35 -5.57 0.16
C ALA A 122 10.83 -5.94 0.37
N GLY A 123 11.39 -6.82 -0.46
CA GLY A 123 12.82 -7.17 -0.43
C GLY A 123 13.75 -5.98 -0.71
N VAL A 124 13.39 -5.14 -1.68
CA VAL A 124 14.12 -3.89 -1.97
C VAL A 124 14.09 -2.94 -0.76
N ASN A 125 12.91 -2.69 -0.19
CA ASN A 125 12.77 -1.81 0.97
C ASN A 125 13.58 -2.32 2.16
N GLN A 126 13.56 -3.63 2.41
CA GLN A 126 14.37 -4.24 3.47
C GLN A 126 15.87 -4.03 3.22
N ALA A 127 16.34 -4.25 1.99
CA ALA A 127 17.74 -4.05 1.64
C ALA A 127 18.18 -2.58 1.82
N VAL A 128 17.32 -1.62 1.45
CA VAL A 128 17.58 -0.20 1.69
C VAL A 128 17.69 0.08 3.18
N LEU A 129 16.71 -0.36 3.99
CA LEU A 129 16.71 -0.11 5.43
C LEU A 129 17.92 -0.71 6.13
N THR A 130 18.27 -1.97 5.81
CA THR A 130 19.45 -2.62 6.36
C THR A 130 20.73 -1.89 5.96
N GLY A 131 20.92 -1.55 4.68
CA GLY A 131 22.13 -0.85 4.25
C GLY A 131 22.24 0.59 4.79
N LEU A 132 21.12 1.26 5.08
CA LEU A 132 21.12 2.54 5.79
C LEU A 132 21.50 2.37 7.26
N ALA A 133 20.99 1.34 7.93
CA ALA A 133 21.33 1.03 9.32
C ALA A 133 22.83 0.74 9.48
N ASP A 134 23.39 -0.13 8.62
CA ASP A 134 24.81 -0.48 8.64
C ASP A 134 25.71 0.76 8.51
N ARG A 135 25.32 1.72 7.67
CA ARG A 135 26.03 3.01 7.51
C ARG A 135 25.91 3.89 8.74
N GLY A 136 24.73 3.96 9.34
CA GLY A 136 24.50 4.73 10.57
C GLY A 136 25.36 4.23 11.73
N GLU A 137 25.59 2.92 11.81
CA GLU A 137 26.44 2.29 12.84
C GLU A 137 27.94 2.45 12.59
N GLN A 138 28.37 2.67 11.34
CA GLN A 138 29.78 2.88 10.97
C GLN A 138 30.30 4.29 11.27
N ILE A 139 29.43 5.27 11.49
CA ILE A 139 29.82 6.62 11.92
C ILE A 139 30.13 6.55 13.42
N LYS A 140 31.42 6.41 13.76
CA LYS A 140 31.94 6.44 15.13
C LYS A 140 33.04 7.50 15.26
#